data_AF-A0AAN0LYE4-F1
#
_entry.id   AF-A0AAN0LYE4-F1
#
_cell.length_a   1.000
_cell.length_b   1.000
_cell.length_c   1.000
_cell.angle_alpha   90.00
_cell.angle_beta   90.00
_cell.angle_gamma   90.00
#
_symmetry.space_group_name_H-M   'P 1'
#
loop_
_entity.id
_entity.type
_entity.pdbx_description
1 polymer ?
#
loop_
_entity_poly.entity_id
_entity_poly.type
_entity_poly.pdbx_seq_one_letter_code
_entity_poly.pdbx_strand_id
1 'polypeptide(L)'
;MIEHTNLANNIHITKIYEPKFKEVLINLKVVFELNDQQNTVANILSRMMNDRTTATPTKEQLQKRLDFMYGTKTSSNTYTAW
;
A
#
# COMPACT_ATOMS: atom_id res chain seq x y z
N MET A 1 -19.69 2.39 10.62
CA MET A 1 -19.16 1.82 11.89
C MET A 1 -17.64 1.82 11.83
N ILE A 2 -16.95 2.23 12.88
CA ILE A 2 -15.47 2.21 12.93
C ILE A 2 -15.05 1.15 13.93
N GLU A 3 -14.15 0.25 13.51
CA GLU A 3 -13.58 -0.79 14.35
C GLU A 3 -12.05 -0.69 14.36
N HIS A 4 -11.45 -0.90 15.53
CA HIS A 4 -10.00 -0.93 15.70
C HIS A 4 -9.55 -2.31 16.16
N THR A 5 -8.47 -2.83 15.59
CA THR A 5 -7.87 -4.10 15.98
C THR A 5 -6.36 -3.96 15.99
N ASN A 6 -5.74 -4.37 17.10
CA ASN A 6 -4.28 -4.43 17.21
C ASN A 6 -3.86 -5.88 17.05
N LEU A 7 -3.00 -6.15 16.06
CA LEU A 7 -2.41 -7.46 15.86
C LEU A 7 -1.21 -7.66 16.80
N ALA A 8 -0.85 -8.91 17.06
CA ALA A 8 0.26 -9.27 17.95
C ALA A 8 1.64 -8.73 17.51
N ASN A 9 1.77 -8.34 16.24
CA ASN A 9 2.98 -7.74 15.66
C ASN A 9 2.93 -6.20 15.62
N ASN A 10 2.12 -5.57 16.48
CA ASN A 10 1.95 -4.11 16.57
C ASN A 10 1.39 -3.44 15.30
N ILE A 11 0.74 -4.22 14.42
CA ILE A 11 -0.01 -3.63 13.30
C ILE A 11 -1.38 -3.17 13.80
N HIS A 12 -1.64 -1.88 13.61
CA HIS A 12 -2.92 -1.26 13.91
C HIS A 12 -3.82 -1.29 12.67
N ILE A 13 -4.96 -1.98 12.77
CA ILE A 13 -5.98 -2.02 11.72
C ILE A 13 -7.15 -1.13 12.15
N THR A 14 -7.53 -0.21 11.27
CA THR A 14 -8.76 0.58 11.39
C THR A 14 -9.67 0.21 10.23
N LYS A 15 -10.84 -0.34 10.54
CA LYS A 15 -11.88 -0.67 9.56
C LYS A 15 -12.97 0.38 9.64
N ILE A 16 -13.35 0.93 8.51
CA ILE A 16 -14.46 1.88 8.40
C ILE A 16 -15.48 1.23 7.48
N TYR A 17 -16.59 0.78 8.07
CA TYR A 17 -17.72 0.25 7.31
C TYR A 17 -18.66 1.39 6.94
N GLU A 18 -18.79 1.61 5.64
CA GLU A 18 -19.67 2.62 5.03
C GLU A 18 -20.46 1.97 3.88
N PRO A 19 -21.74 1.60 4.08
CA PRO A 19 -22.53 0.88 3.09
C PRO A 19 -22.82 1.67 1.81
N LYS A 20 -22.64 3.00 1.83
CA LYS A 20 -22.77 3.85 0.66
C LYS A 20 -21.79 3.49 -0.47
N PHE A 21 -20.60 3.00 -0.12
CA PHE A 21 -19.57 2.66 -1.11
C PHE A 21 -19.69 1.19 -1.55
N LYS A 22 -19.62 0.96 -2.86
CA LYS A 22 -19.62 -0.38 -3.47
C LYS A 22 -18.23 -0.93 -3.72
N GLU A 23 -17.21 -0.19 -3.27
CA GLU A 23 -15.81 -0.51 -3.43
C GLU A 23 -15.14 -0.59 -2.06
N VAL A 24 -14.06 -1.37 -1.97
CA VAL A 24 -13.25 -1.46 -0.77
C VAL A 24 -11.92 -0.81 -1.04
N LEU A 25 -11.54 0.12 -0.16
CA LEU A 25 -10.25 0.78 -0.20
C LEU A 25 -9.38 0.29 0.95
N ILE A 26 -8.16 -0.15 0.64
CA ILE A 26 -7.18 -0.63 1.62
C ILE A 26 -5.97 0.29 1.55
N ASN A 27 -5.61 0.89 2.69
CA ASN A 27 -4.43 1.74 2.82
C ASN A 27 -3.45 1.11 3.81
N LEU A 28 -2.20 0.95 3.39
CA LEU A 28 -1.08 0.61 4.25
C LEU A 28 -0.23 1.87 4.48
N LYS A 29 -0.16 2.33 5.72
CA LYS A 29 0.70 3.45 6.11
C LYS A 29 1.88 2.92 6.90
N VAL A 30 3.10 3.14 6.40
CA VAL A 30 4.35 2.84 7.09
C VAL A 30 4.98 4.16 7.52
N VAL A 31 5.30 4.28 8.81
CA VAL A 31 5.92 5.49 9.38
C VAL A 31 7.22 5.08 10.04
N PHE A 32 8.30 5.79 9.69
CA PHE A 32 9.63 5.59 10.25
C PHE A 32 10.39 6.92 10.21
N GLU A 33 11.39 7.05 11.08
CA GLU A 33 12.28 8.20 11.09
C GLU A 33 13.16 8.17 9.83
N LEU A 34 13.28 9.32 9.17
CA LEU A 34 14.03 9.47 7.93
C LEU A 34 15.29 10.29 8.22
N ASN A 35 16.45 9.74 7.85
CA ASN A 35 17.65 10.53 7.59
C ASN A 35 17.74 10.93 6.10
N ASP A 36 18.65 11.85 5.78
CA ASP A 36 18.80 12.40 4.43
C ASP A 36 18.99 11.34 3.34
N GLN A 37 19.68 10.24 3.64
CA GLN A 37 19.89 9.13 2.71
C GLN A 37 18.61 8.32 2.52
N GLN A 38 17.85 8.11 3.59
CA GLN A 38 16.62 7.33 3.60
C GLN A 38 15.48 8.02 2.85
N ASN A 39 15.49 9.34 2.68
CA ASN A 39 14.50 10.06 1.87
C ASN A 39 14.48 9.56 0.41
N THR A 40 15.64 9.47 -0.23
CA THR A 40 15.76 8.96 -1.59
C THR A 40 15.41 7.48 -1.67
N VAL A 41 15.85 6.69 -0.69
CA VAL A 41 15.55 5.25 -0.62
C VAL A 41 14.05 5.01 -0.50
N ALA A 42 13.35 5.74 0.37
CA ALA A 42 11.90 5.63 0.54
C ALA A 42 11.13 5.97 -0.75
N ASN A 43 11.57 7.01 -1.47
CA ASN A 43 11.00 7.38 -2.77
C ASN A 43 11.18 6.28 -3.81
N ILE A 44 12.38 5.72 -3.94
CA ILE A 44 12.67 4.65 -4.89
C ILE A 44 11.90 3.38 -4.52
N LEU A 45 11.91 3.01 -3.23
CA LEU A 45 11.23 1.82 -2.73
C LEU A 45 9.73 1.87 -3.01
N SER A 46 9.07 3.01 -2.78
CA SER A 46 7.66 3.22 -3.11
C SER A 46 7.36 2.92 -4.59
N ARG A 47 8.23 3.38 -5.50
CA ARG A 47 8.08 3.11 -6.94
C ARG A 47 8.31 1.64 -7.27
N MET A 48 9.31 1.01 -6.64
CA MET A 48 9.61 -0.42 -6.85
C MET A 48 8.45 -1.31 -6.40
N MET A 49 7.83 -1.01 -5.25
CA MET A 49 6.71 -1.77 -4.72
C MET A 49 5.45 -1.69 -5.60
N ASN A 50 5.26 -0.59 -6.33
CA ASN A 50 4.14 -0.45 -7.26
C ASN A 50 4.44 -1.06 -8.65
N ASP A 51 5.69 -1.42 -8.94
CA ASP A 51 6.10 -1.97 -10.24
C ASP A 51 5.94 -3.48 -10.33
N ARG A 52 6.39 -4.20 -9.29
CA ARG A 52 6.47 -5.66 -9.24
C ARG A 52 6.64 -6.13 -7.79
N THR A 53 6.34 -7.40 -7.55
CA THR A 53 6.57 -8.05 -6.25
C THR A 53 7.35 -9.35 -6.42
N THR A 54 7.80 -9.95 -5.34
CA THR A 54 8.45 -11.28 -5.38
C THR A 54 7.54 -12.36 -5.98
N ALA A 55 6.22 -12.25 -5.78
CA ALA A 55 5.23 -13.15 -6.37
C ALA A 55 4.83 -12.78 -7.81
N THR A 56 5.06 -11.54 -8.22
CA THR A 56 4.79 -11.03 -9.58
C THR A 56 6.02 -10.28 -10.10
N PRO A 57 7.10 -10.99 -10.47
CA PRO A 57 8.41 -10.40 -10.76
C PRO A 57 8.47 -9.51 -12.01
N THR A 58 7.44 -9.49 -12.85
CA THR A 58 7.34 -8.58 -14.00
C THR A 58 6.10 -7.69 -13.89
N LYS A 59 6.18 -6.50 -14.50
CA LYS A 59 5.04 -5.55 -14.57
C LYS A 59 3.81 -6.20 -15.18
N GLU A 60 3.99 -6.98 -16.24
CA GLU A 60 2.91 -7.70 -16.93
C GLU A 60 2.21 -8.70 -16.01
N GLN A 61 2.96 -9.43 -15.19
CA GLN A 61 2.39 -10.38 -14.24
C GLN A 61 1.61 -9.68 -13.11
N LEU A 62 2.13 -8.55 -12.62
CA LEU A 62 1.41 -7.73 -11.64
C LEU A 62 0.12 -7.17 -12.24
N GLN A 63 0.17 -6.59 -13.45
CA GLN A 63 -1.00 -6.06 -14.14
C GLN A 63 -2.05 -7.15 -14.37
N LYS A 64 -1.64 -8.31 -14.91
CA LYS A 64 -2.54 -9.46 -15.11
C LYS A 64 -3.21 -9.88 -13.80
N ARG A 65 -2.48 -9.87 -12.67
CA ARG A 65 -3.04 -10.19 -11.36
C ARG A 65 -4.09 -9.16 -10.92
N LEU A 66 -3.84 -7.87 -11.14
CA LEU A 66 -4.78 -6.80 -10.84
C LEU A 66 -6.05 -6.88 -11.68
N ASP A 67 -5.93 -7.24 -12.96
CA ASP A 67 -7.06 -7.46 -13.86
C ASP A 67 -7.92 -8.64 -13.39
N PHE A 68 -7.30 -9.75 -12.95
CA PHE A 68 -8.01 -10.87 -12.34
C PHE A 68 -8.73 -10.50 -11.03
N MET A 69 -8.24 -9.48 -10.32
CA MET A 69 -8.92 -8.91 -9.14
C MET A 69 -9.95 -7.85 -9.55
N TYR A 70 -10.72 -8.13 -10.61
CA TYR A 70 -11.76 -7.26 -11.15
C TYR A 70 -11.26 -5.85 -11.52
N GLY A 71 -10.02 -5.73 -11.99
CA GLY A 71 -9.42 -4.44 -12.36
C GLY A 71 -9.03 -3.57 -11.16
N THR A 72 -8.56 -4.18 -10.08
CA THR A 72 -8.09 -3.48 -8.88
C THR A 72 -7.00 -2.46 -9.25
N LYS A 73 -7.06 -1.26 -8.64
CA LYS A 73 -6.04 -0.22 -8.81
C LYS A 73 -5.14 -0.14 -7.60
N THR A 74 -3.84 -0.01 -7.81
CA THR A 74 -2.85 0.22 -6.76
C THR A 74 -2.12 1.53 -7.00
N SER A 75 -1.75 2.18 -5.90
CA SER A 75 -0.88 3.35 -5.93
C SER A 75 -0.02 3.37 -4.68
N SER A 76 1.17 3.94 -4.80
CA SER A 76 2.09 4.10 -3.68
C SER A 76 2.68 5.50 -3.72
N ASN A 77 2.55 6.21 -2.61
CA ASN A 77 3.04 7.57 -2.45
C ASN A 77 3.88 7.64 -1.18
N THR A 78 4.91 8.48 -1.20
CA THR A 78 5.65 8.85 0.00
C THR A 78 5.54 10.37 0.20
N TYR A 79 5.51 10.79 1.46
CA TYR A 79 5.34 12.18 1.87
C TYR A 79 6.66 12.76 2.40
N THR A 80 7.81 12.27 1.92
CA THR A 80 9.09 12.93 2.20
C THR A 80 9.04 14.32 1.58
N ALA A 81 8.68 15.33 2.38
CA ALA A 81 8.83 16.72 2.01
C ALA A 81 10.34 16.98 1.81
N TRP A 82 10.66 17.71 0.74
CA TRP A 82 11.97 18.34 0.60
C TRP A 82 12.12 19.44 1.65
#